data_AF-A0A660T5D5-F1
#
_entry.id   AF-A0A660T5D5-F1
#
_cell.length_a   1.000
_cell.length_b   1.000
_cell.length_c   1.000
_cell.angle_alpha   90.00
_cell.angle_beta   90.00
_cell.angle_gamma   90.00
#
_symmetry.space_group_name_H-M   'P 1'
#
loop_
_entity.id
_entity.type
_entity.pdbx_description
1 polymer ?
#
loop_
_entity_poly.entity_id
_entity_poly.type
_entity_poly.pdbx_seq_one_letter_code
_entity_poly.pdbx_strand_id
1 'polypeptide(L)'
;MNRYTTSFIFLLILAFPVFSAGEGTMEIAESKTMSLPVTKVILYTAGLAQMVHETTVTNNEIISFPVDPKDINDILKSLVVENLDGGTVDVVNFDSNDPLSVILGDFRVNPSGSPALTDFLLRTQGEAVIVTTIEGNFRGQIFSVEKFQKEDQLHTILNLMDKSGIKAVDITKLKALQFEDPELQQELISALDMIARSRVKSIKTLKISFKGEGKRRIRLSYIRAVPLWKTSYRLVLNEAGIPRLEGWALVQNTGSKSWKNI
;
A
#
# COMPACT_ATOMS: atom_id res chain seq x y z
N MET A 1 64.75 -26.37 50.42
CA MET A 1 63.51 -26.75 51.15
C MET A 1 62.35 -26.52 50.20
N ASN A 2 61.67 -27.60 49.83
CA ASN A 2 60.68 -27.70 48.76
C ASN A 2 59.58 -26.64 48.78
N ARG A 3 59.16 -26.20 47.59
CA ARG A 3 57.73 -26.10 47.22
C ARG A 3 57.56 -26.03 45.70
N TYR A 4 56.83 -27.02 45.20
CA TYR A 4 56.37 -27.19 43.82
C TYR A 4 55.30 -26.17 43.46
N THR A 5 55.37 -25.57 42.26
CA THR A 5 54.17 -25.03 41.60
C THR A 5 54.31 -25.07 40.07
N THR A 6 53.68 -26.09 39.49
CA THR A 6 52.87 -26.12 38.26
C THR A 6 53.25 -25.21 37.08
N SER A 7 53.81 -25.80 36.02
CA SER A 7 53.88 -25.18 34.68
C SER A 7 52.52 -25.18 33.99
N PHE A 8 52.04 -24.00 33.58
CA PHE A 8 50.94 -23.84 32.62
C PHE A 8 51.52 -23.36 31.30
N ILE A 9 51.33 -24.15 30.24
CA ILE A 9 51.70 -23.80 28.86
C ILE A 9 50.58 -22.93 28.30
N PHE A 10 50.89 -21.68 27.97
CA PHE A 10 49.96 -20.78 27.27
C PHE A 10 50.24 -20.86 25.76
N LEU A 11 49.28 -21.41 25.02
CA LEU A 11 49.29 -21.45 23.56
C LEU A 11 48.91 -20.06 23.02
N LEU A 12 49.89 -19.35 22.46
CA LEU A 12 49.69 -18.03 21.85
C LEU A 12 49.16 -18.20 20.43
N ILE A 13 47.85 -18.01 20.22
CA ILE A 13 47.25 -17.95 18.88
C ILE A 13 47.35 -16.51 18.39
N LEU A 14 48.29 -16.25 17.48
CA LEU A 14 48.39 -15.02 16.70
C LEU A 14 47.35 -15.10 15.56
N ALA A 15 46.20 -14.44 15.74
CA ALA A 15 45.25 -14.22 14.66
C ALA A 15 45.74 -13.05 13.79
N PHE A 16 46.11 -13.35 12.54
CA PHE A 16 46.38 -12.33 11.53
C PHE A 16 45.06 -11.64 11.14
N PRO A 17 45.02 -10.29 11.03
CA PRO A 17 43.85 -9.61 10.50
C PRO A 17 43.77 -9.88 8.99
N VAL A 18 42.71 -10.56 8.56
CA VAL A 18 42.34 -10.65 7.15
C VAL A 18 41.85 -9.26 6.73
N PHE A 19 42.61 -8.61 5.86
CA PHE A 19 42.23 -7.36 5.22
C PHE A 19 41.14 -7.68 4.20
N SER A 20 39.87 -7.66 4.62
CA SER A 20 38.73 -7.78 3.71
C SER A 20 38.51 -6.43 3.04
N ALA A 21 38.62 -6.41 1.71
CA ALA A 21 38.29 -5.25 0.89
C ALA A 21 36.86 -4.77 1.19
N GLY A 22 36.72 -3.46 1.40
CA GLY A 22 35.48 -2.82 1.79
C GLY A 22 34.43 -2.87 0.69
N GLU A 23 33.49 -3.79 0.83
CA GLU A 23 32.11 -3.56 0.42
C GLU A 23 31.45 -2.73 1.53
N GLY A 24 30.97 -1.55 1.16
CA GLY A 24 30.25 -0.66 2.05
C GLY A 24 29.05 -1.39 2.65
N THR A 25 29.17 -1.79 3.91
CA THR A 25 28.06 -2.29 4.69
C THR A 25 27.10 -1.13 4.87
N MET A 26 26.05 -1.07 4.05
CA MET A 26 24.87 -0.30 4.40
C MET A 26 24.33 -0.94 5.69
N GLU A 27 24.52 -0.26 6.81
CA GLU A 27 23.76 -0.54 8.02
C GLU A 27 22.28 -0.45 7.64
N ILE A 28 21.65 -1.61 7.46
CA ILE A 28 20.20 -1.74 7.43
C ILE A 28 19.78 -1.43 8.86
N ALA A 29 19.55 -0.15 9.15
CA ALA A 29 18.88 0.26 10.38
C ALA A 29 17.55 -0.49 10.42
N GLU A 30 17.43 -1.43 11.35
CA GLU A 30 16.19 -2.15 11.61
C GLU A 30 15.07 -1.13 11.81
N SER A 31 14.20 -0.99 10.80
CA SER A 31 13.00 -0.15 10.90
C SER A 31 12.07 -0.81 11.91
N LYS A 32 12.18 -0.39 13.18
CA LYS A 32 11.22 -0.78 14.20
C LYS A 32 9.85 -0.22 13.81
N THR A 33 8.91 -1.10 13.47
CA THR A 33 7.50 -0.73 13.26
C THR A 33 6.89 -0.37 14.62
N MET A 34 7.23 0.80 15.16
CA MET A 34 6.61 1.30 16.38
C MET A 34 5.25 1.88 16.05
N SER A 35 4.22 1.40 16.74
CA SER A 35 2.92 2.05 16.73
C SER A 35 3.06 3.42 17.40
N LEU A 36 3.20 4.49 16.63
CA LEU A 36 3.11 5.86 17.15
C LEU A 36 1.68 6.12 17.67
N PRO A 37 1.48 6.27 18.98
CA PRO A 37 0.16 6.59 19.52
C PRO A 37 -0.23 8.01 19.14
N VAL A 38 -1.52 8.27 19.01
CA VAL A 38 -2.03 9.66 19.00
C VAL A 38 -2.03 10.11 20.45
N THR A 39 -1.33 11.20 20.76
CA THR A 39 -1.22 11.75 22.12
C THR A 39 -2.09 12.98 22.33
N LYS A 40 -2.45 13.68 21.25
CA LYS A 40 -3.36 14.83 21.30
C LYS A 40 -4.13 14.98 19.99
N VAL A 41 -5.38 15.42 20.10
CA VAL A 41 -6.25 15.79 18.97
C VAL A 41 -6.81 17.18 19.21
N ILE A 42 -6.69 18.08 18.24
CA ILE A 42 -7.31 19.41 18.26
C ILE A 42 -8.34 19.46 17.15
N LEU A 43 -9.61 19.69 17.49
CA LEU A 43 -10.71 19.78 16.53
C LEU A 43 -11.00 21.23 16.16
N TYR A 44 -11.18 21.47 14.86
CA TYR A 44 -11.51 22.78 14.31
C TYR A 44 -12.94 22.80 13.79
N THR A 45 -13.62 23.94 13.94
CA THR A 45 -15.02 24.15 13.52
C THR A 45 -15.23 23.95 12.02
N ALA A 46 -14.16 24.06 11.23
CA ALA A 46 -14.16 23.75 9.80
C ALA A 46 -14.22 22.24 9.46
N GLY A 47 -14.40 21.36 10.45
CA GLY A 47 -14.43 19.90 10.23
C GLY A 47 -13.04 19.29 9.99
N LEU A 48 -11.99 19.95 10.51
CA LEU A 48 -10.61 19.49 10.46
C LEU A 48 -10.15 19.06 11.85
N ALA A 49 -9.18 18.17 11.92
CA ALA A 49 -8.49 17.84 13.16
C ALA A 49 -6.98 17.87 12.97
N GLN A 50 -6.26 18.49 13.89
CA GLN A 50 -4.82 18.32 14.02
C GLN A 50 -4.57 17.09 14.91
N MET A 51 -3.93 16.09 14.32
CA MET A 51 -3.47 14.89 14.98
C MET A 51 -2.04 15.12 15.46
N VAL A 52 -1.74 14.75 16.70
CA VAL A 52 -0.40 14.83 17.28
C VAL A 52 0.04 13.47 17.78
N HIS A 53 1.24 13.08 17.41
CA HIS A 53 1.93 11.88 17.87
C HIS A 53 3.22 12.29 18.57
N GLU A 54 3.47 11.72 19.75
CA GLU A 54 4.74 11.90 20.46
C GLU A 54 5.33 10.54 20.81
N THR A 55 6.64 10.40 20.63
CA THR A 55 7.40 9.21 21.02
C THR A 55 8.87 9.61 21.25
N THR A 56 9.73 8.64 21.54
CA THR A 56 11.17 8.85 21.66
C THR A 56 11.95 8.06 20.61
N VAL A 57 13.00 8.68 20.08
CA VAL A 57 14.05 8.04 19.27
C VAL A 57 15.34 7.92 20.06
N THR A 58 16.21 6.97 19.71
CA THR A 58 17.53 6.80 20.32
C THR A 58 18.61 6.83 19.26
N ASN A 59 19.65 7.68 19.46
CA ASN A 59 20.71 7.90 18.48
C ASN A 59 20.13 8.22 17.09
N ASN A 60 20.73 7.69 16.02
CA ASN A 60 20.14 7.75 14.69
C ASN A 60 19.07 6.66 14.57
N GLU A 61 17.85 7.05 14.21
CA GLU A 61 16.73 6.11 14.13
C GLU A 61 15.78 6.50 12.99
N ILE A 62 15.26 5.50 12.29
CA ILE A 62 14.22 5.67 11.28
C ILE A 62 12.90 5.18 11.86
N ILE A 63 11.91 6.06 11.87
CA ILE A 63 10.55 5.73 12.27
C ILE A 63 9.67 5.56 11.03
N SER A 64 8.96 4.44 10.99
CA SER A 64 7.98 4.11 9.94
C SER A 64 6.56 4.29 10.47
N PHE A 65 5.75 5.11 9.79
CA PHE A 65 4.37 5.43 10.14
C PHE A 65 3.39 4.98 9.04
N PRO A 66 2.44 4.10 9.35
CA PRO A 66 1.40 3.71 8.40
C PRO A 66 0.38 4.84 8.19
N VAL A 67 0.10 5.14 6.93
CA VAL A 67 -0.79 6.21 6.46
C VAL A 67 -1.90 5.61 5.60
N ASP A 68 -3.14 6.03 5.86
CA ASP A 68 -4.28 5.70 5.01
C ASP A 68 -4.18 6.49 3.69
N PRO A 69 -4.26 5.84 2.51
CA PRO A 69 -4.17 6.52 1.20
C PRO A 69 -5.06 7.76 1.07
N LYS A 70 -6.26 7.74 1.68
CA LYS A 70 -7.19 8.88 1.64
C LYS A 70 -6.66 10.14 2.34
N ASP A 71 -5.80 9.96 3.35
CA ASP A 71 -5.30 11.04 4.20
C ASP A 71 -3.92 11.55 3.71
N ILE A 72 -3.27 10.89 2.73
CA ILE A 72 -1.90 11.20 2.29
C ILE A 72 -1.75 12.66 1.83
N ASN A 73 -2.66 13.13 0.99
CA ASN A 73 -2.57 14.48 0.43
C ASN A 73 -2.64 15.56 1.51
N ASP A 74 -3.51 15.37 2.51
CA ASP A 74 -3.66 16.30 3.63
C ASP A 74 -2.43 16.24 4.54
N ILE A 75 -1.90 15.05 4.79
CA ILE A 75 -0.66 14.87 5.56
C ILE A 75 0.51 15.54 4.85
N LEU A 76 0.71 15.31 3.55
CA LEU A 76 1.80 15.94 2.78
C LEU A 76 1.77 17.47 2.85
N LYS A 77 0.58 18.06 2.91
CA LYS A 77 0.40 19.52 2.96
C LYS A 77 0.53 20.13 4.36
N SER A 78 0.49 19.31 5.41
CA SER A 78 0.37 19.79 6.80
C SER A 78 1.32 19.13 7.78
N LEU A 79 2.15 18.18 7.33
CA LEU A 79 3.07 17.45 8.19
C LEU A 79 4.12 18.39 8.79
N VAL A 80 4.15 18.41 10.12
CA VAL A 80 5.19 19.05 10.91
C VAL A 80 5.89 17.98 11.73
N VAL A 81 7.21 17.92 11.62
CA VAL A 81 8.07 16.99 12.35
C VAL A 81 9.02 17.80 13.21
N GLU A 82 9.01 17.55 14.51
CA GLU A 82 9.86 18.23 15.49
C GLU A 82 10.72 17.22 16.24
N ASN A 83 12.00 17.57 16.43
CA ASN A 83 12.89 16.89 17.37
C ASN A 83 13.09 17.81 18.57
N LEU A 84 12.51 17.43 19.72
CA LEU A 84 12.28 18.34 20.84
C LEU A 84 13.48 18.45 21.79
N ASP A 85 14.35 17.44 21.82
CA ASP A 85 15.47 17.34 22.77
C ASP A 85 16.84 17.42 22.07
N GLY A 86 16.91 18.11 20.92
CA GLY A 86 18.13 18.34 20.15
C GLY A 86 18.39 17.34 19.01
N GLY A 87 19.23 17.72 18.05
CA GLY A 87 19.47 16.99 16.80
C GLY A 87 18.49 17.37 15.69
N THR A 88 18.53 16.64 14.57
CA THR A 88 17.87 17.07 13.32
C THR A 88 16.91 16.02 12.77
N VAL A 89 15.90 16.52 12.08
CA VAL A 89 15.08 15.73 11.15
C VAL A 89 15.80 15.77 9.82
N ASP A 90 16.14 14.61 9.26
CA ASP A 90 16.99 14.50 8.07
C ASP A 90 16.13 14.32 6.81
N VAL A 91 15.52 13.15 6.65
CA VAL A 91 14.74 12.79 5.46
C VAL A 91 13.35 12.32 5.87
N VAL A 92 12.33 12.87 5.21
CA VAL A 92 10.95 12.42 5.26
C VAL A 92 10.61 11.83 3.90
N ASN A 93 10.27 10.54 3.84
CA ASN A 93 9.97 9.85 2.60
C ASN A 93 8.64 9.09 2.68
N PHE A 94 7.90 9.04 1.58
CA PHE A 94 6.72 8.19 1.43
C PHE A 94 7.07 7.04 0.49
N ASP A 95 6.61 5.82 0.79
CA ASP A 95 6.73 4.70 -0.14
C ASP A 95 5.87 4.98 -1.40
N SER A 96 6.50 5.57 -2.42
CA SER A 96 5.92 5.77 -3.74
C SER A 96 6.02 4.46 -4.51
N ASN A 97 4.87 3.85 -4.77
CA ASN A 97 4.74 2.84 -5.81
C ASN A 97 3.89 3.48 -6.90
N ASP A 98 4.19 3.19 -8.15
CA ASP A 98 3.38 3.68 -9.27
C ASP A 98 1.92 3.29 -9.06
N PRO A 99 0.96 4.20 -9.36
CA PRO A 99 -0.45 3.86 -9.31
C PRO A 99 -0.69 2.63 -10.17
N LEU A 100 -1.53 1.70 -9.71
CA LEU A 100 -1.85 0.48 -10.46
C LEU A 100 -2.30 0.80 -11.90
N SER A 101 -3.00 1.92 -12.11
CA SER A 101 -3.42 2.37 -13.44
C SER A 101 -2.27 2.72 -14.38
N VAL A 102 -1.14 3.19 -13.85
CA VAL A 102 0.08 3.46 -14.63
C VAL A 102 0.70 2.13 -15.03
N ILE A 103 0.90 1.23 -14.05
CA ILE A 103 1.51 -0.08 -14.30
C ILE A 103 0.66 -0.90 -15.29
N LEU A 104 -0.66 -0.96 -15.11
CA LEU A 104 -1.58 -1.64 -16.05
C LEU A 104 -1.71 -0.94 -17.40
N GLY A 105 -1.28 0.33 -17.51
CA GLY A 105 -1.25 1.08 -18.76
C GLY A 105 -0.12 0.63 -19.70
N ASP A 106 0.95 0.06 -19.14
CA ASP A 106 2.09 -0.46 -19.91
C ASP A 106 1.84 -1.86 -20.48
N PHE A 107 0.77 -2.53 -20.04
CA PHE A 107 0.42 -3.87 -20.49
C PHE A 107 -0.19 -3.82 -21.90
N ARG A 108 0.14 -4.82 -22.73
CA ARG A 108 -0.43 -4.97 -24.09
C ARG A 108 -1.95 -5.04 -24.06
N VAL A 109 -2.50 -5.67 -23.02
CA VAL A 109 -3.95 -5.81 -22.79
C VAL A 109 -4.26 -5.55 -21.32
N ASN A 110 -5.17 -4.61 -21.07
CA ASN A 110 -5.58 -4.23 -19.71
C ASN A 110 -6.91 -4.90 -19.31
N PRO A 111 -6.91 -5.86 -18.36
CA PRO A 111 -8.13 -6.56 -17.91
C PRO A 111 -8.91 -5.82 -16.80
N SER A 112 -8.53 -4.58 -16.45
CA SER A 112 -9.18 -3.84 -15.38
C SER A 112 -10.65 -3.49 -15.68
N GLY A 113 -11.43 -3.31 -14.62
CA GLY A 113 -12.84 -2.93 -14.72
C GLY A 113 -13.81 -4.07 -15.03
N SER A 114 -13.33 -5.32 -15.10
CA SER A 114 -14.18 -6.50 -15.40
C SER A 114 -14.97 -6.33 -16.71
N PRO A 115 -14.31 -6.08 -17.85
CA PRO A 115 -14.99 -5.88 -19.13
C PRO A 115 -15.80 -7.13 -19.52
N ALA A 116 -16.87 -6.93 -20.28
CA ALA A 116 -17.56 -8.06 -20.90
C ALA A 116 -16.60 -8.79 -21.85
N LEU A 117 -16.76 -10.12 -21.98
CA LEU A 117 -15.88 -10.94 -22.81
C LEU A 117 -15.76 -10.41 -24.25
N THR A 118 -16.87 -9.98 -24.84
CA THR A 118 -16.87 -9.40 -26.19
C THR A 118 -16.01 -8.13 -26.27
N ASP A 119 -16.13 -7.23 -25.30
CA ASP A 119 -15.38 -5.97 -25.29
C ASP A 119 -13.89 -6.23 -25.08
N PHE A 120 -13.57 -7.25 -24.28
CA PHE A 120 -12.20 -7.71 -24.09
C PHE A 120 -11.64 -8.29 -25.39
N LEU A 121 -12.36 -9.22 -26.04
CA LEU A 121 -11.92 -9.86 -27.29
C LEU A 121 -11.77 -8.87 -28.44
N LEU A 122 -12.59 -7.81 -28.49
CA LEU A 122 -12.43 -6.71 -29.46
C LEU A 122 -11.11 -5.96 -29.28
N ARG A 123 -10.64 -5.79 -28.04
CA ARG A 123 -9.35 -5.14 -27.75
C ARG A 123 -8.15 -6.04 -28.02
N THR A 124 -8.36 -7.35 -28.12
CA THR A 124 -7.32 -8.34 -28.45
C THR A 124 -7.41 -8.80 -29.90
N GLN A 125 -7.99 -8.00 -30.79
CA GLN A 125 -8.00 -8.27 -32.23
C GLN A 125 -6.56 -8.47 -32.75
N GLY A 126 -6.35 -9.51 -33.55
CA GLY A 126 -5.05 -9.89 -34.10
C GLY A 126 -4.28 -10.91 -33.25
N GLU A 127 -4.63 -11.09 -31.98
CA GLU A 127 -3.97 -12.09 -31.12
C GLU A 127 -4.38 -13.52 -31.51
N ALA A 128 -3.42 -14.45 -31.48
CA ALA A 128 -3.64 -15.86 -31.76
C ALA A 128 -4.22 -16.57 -30.54
N VAL A 129 -5.29 -17.35 -30.74
CA VAL A 129 -6.02 -18.03 -29.66
C VAL A 129 -6.37 -19.47 -29.99
N ILE A 130 -6.47 -20.27 -28.94
CA ILE A 130 -7.10 -21.60 -28.95
C ILE A 130 -8.43 -21.48 -28.20
N VAL A 131 -9.51 -21.82 -28.90
CA VAL A 131 -10.89 -21.71 -28.42
C VAL A 131 -11.47 -23.10 -28.30
N THR A 132 -11.90 -23.47 -27.10
CA THR A 132 -12.53 -24.76 -26.79
C THR A 132 -14.01 -24.53 -26.54
N THR A 133 -14.86 -25.13 -27.38
CA THR A 133 -16.31 -25.09 -27.25
C THR A 133 -16.87 -26.51 -27.03
N ILE A 134 -18.19 -26.65 -27.05
CA ILE A 134 -18.83 -27.98 -27.06
C ILE A 134 -18.64 -28.71 -28.41
N GLU A 135 -18.38 -27.98 -29.49
CA GLU A 135 -18.26 -28.53 -30.86
C GLU A 135 -16.83 -28.96 -31.19
N GLY A 136 -15.84 -28.46 -30.45
CA GLY A 136 -14.45 -28.85 -30.60
C GLY A 136 -13.47 -27.75 -30.21
N ASN A 137 -12.22 -27.93 -30.67
CA ASN A 137 -11.15 -26.98 -30.49
C ASN A 137 -10.86 -26.26 -31.82
N PHE A 138 -10.74 -24.93 -31.74
CA PHE A 138 -10.51 -24.05 -32.87
C PHE A 138 -9.29 -23.20 -32.60
N ARG A 139 -8.49 -22.94 -33.63
CA ARG A 139 -7.24 -22.19 -33.54
C ARG A 139 -7.23 -21.11 -34.62
N GLY A 140 -6.75 -19.93 -34.30
CA GLY A 140 -6.59 -18.83 -35.27
C GLY A 140 -6.41 -17.48 -34.60
N GLN A 141 -6.21 -16.44 -35.40
CA GLN A 141 -6.13 -15.05 -34.93
C GLN A 141 -7.51 -14.43 -34.81
N ILE A 142 -7.74 -13.63 -33.76
CA ILE A 142 -9.01 -12.92 -33.57
C ILE A 142 -9.20 -11.91 -34.70
N PHE A 143 -10.20 -12.13 -35.56
CA PHE A 143 -10.53 -11.21 -36.64
C PHE A 143 -11.66 -10.25 -36.24
N SER A 144 -12.78 -10.76 -35.74
CA SER A 144 -13.90 -9.96 -35.26
C SER A 144 -14.75 -10.72 -34.24
N VAL A 145 -15.56 -9.98 -33.49
CA VAL A 145 -16.56 -10.55 -32.56
C VAL A 145 -17.91 -9.94 -32.89
N GLU A 146 -18.90 -10.79 -33.12
CA GLU A 146 -20.24 -10.39 -33.52
C GLU A 146 -21.26 -10.90 -32.52
N LYS A 147 -22.26 -10.07 -32.22
CA LYS A 147 -23.43 -10.46 -31.44
C LYS A 147 -24.65 -10.41 -32.34
N PHE A 148 -25.44 -11.47 -32.33
CA PHE A 148 -26.77 -11.44 -32.96
C PHE A 148 -27.78 -12.17 -32.08
N GLN A 149 -29.04 -11.81 -32.27
CA GLN A 149 -30.15 -12.47 -31.59
C GLN A 149 -30.81 -13.43 -32.58
N LYS A 150 -30.97 -14.68 -32.17
CA LYS A 150 -31.69 -15.71 -32.93
C LYS A 150 -32.63 -16.42 -31.98
N GLU A 151 -33.92 -16.52 -32.35
CA GLU A 151 -34.94 -17.22 -31.56
C GLU A 151 -34.97 -16.78 -30.07
N ASP A 152 -34.82 -15.46 -29.85
CA ASP A 152 -34.76 -14.82 -28.53
C ASP A 152 -33.55 -15.21 -27.64
N GLN A 153 -32.55 -15.88 -28.23
CA GLN A 153 -31.28 -16.19 -27.60
C GLN A 153 -30.16 -15.31 -28.18
N LEU A 154 -29.32 -14.76 -27.30
CA LEU A 154 -28.15 -13.98 -27.70
C LEU A 154 -27.00 -14.92 -28.03
N HIS A 155 -26.55 -14.89 -29.29
CA HIS A 155 -25.38 -15.62 -29.74
C HIS A 155 -24.18 -14.68 -29.88
N THR A 156 -23.00 -15.18 -29.51
CA THR A 156 -21.72 -14.49 -29.74
C THR A 156 -20.86 -15.34 -30.66
N ILE A 157 -20.52 -14.81 -31.84
CA ILE A 157 -19.63 -15.44 -32.79
C ILE A 157 -18.26 -14.78 -32.71
N LEU A 158 -17.23 -15.60 -32.58
CA LEU A 158 -15.84 -15.23 -32.73
C LEU A 158 -15.37 -15.67 -34.11
N ASN A 159 -14.99 -14.72 -34.96
CA ASN A 159 -14.41 -15.01 -36.26
C ASN A 159 -12.89 -15.12 -36.10
N LEU A 160 -12.35 -16.29 -36.44
CA LEU A 160 -10.93 -16.59 -36.41
C LEU A 160 -10.36 -16.60 -37.83
N MET A 161 -9.19 -15.99 -38.01
CA MET A 161 -8.43 -16.02 -39.27
C MET A 161 -7.27 -16.99 -39.15
N ASP A 162 -7.10 -17.86 -40.15
CA ASP A 162 -5.90 -18.67 -40.33
C ASP A 162 -5.50 -18.74 -41.83
N LYS A 163 -4.53 -19.60 -42.17
CA LYS A 163 -4.06 -19.77 -43.57
C LYS A 163 -5.13 -20.35 -44.50
N SER A 164 -6.17 -20.98 -43.95
CA SER A 164 -7.28 -21.60 -44.68
C SER A 164 -8.44 -20.63 -44.92
N GLY A 165 -8.45 -19.50 -44.21
CA GLY A 165 -9.44 -18.43 -44.34
C GLY A 165 -10.08 -18.05 -43.00
N ILE A 166 -11.31 -17.51 -43.08
CA ILE A 166 -12.08 -17.10 -41.89
C ILE A 166 -12.96 -18.27 -41.44
N LYS A 167 -12.94 -18.54 -40.14
CA LYS A 167 -13.78 -19.53 -39.47
C LYS A 167 -14.61 -18.87 -38.37
N ALA A 168 -15.93 -18.93 -38.51
CA ALA A 168 -16.86 -18.51 -37.47
C ALA A 168 -16.98 -19.60 -36.38
N VAL A 169 -16.83 -19.21 -35.12
CA VAL A 169 -16.95 -20.10 -33.96
C VAL A 169 -17.98 -19.52 -32.99
N ASP A 170 -19.04 -20.28 -32.69
CA ASP A 170 -19.99 -19.88 -31.65
C ASP A 170 -19.37 -20.06 -30.26
N ILE A 171 -19.16 -18.94 -29.56
CA ILE A 171 -18.55 -18.89 -28.22
C ILE A 171 -19.60 -18.65 -27.12
N THR A 172 -20.89 -18.77 -27.42
CA THR A 172 -21.99 -18.63 -26.44
C THR A 172 -21.87 -19.68 -25.32
N LYS A 173 -21.35 -20.88 -25.65
CA LYS A 173 -21.01 -21.95 -24.69
C LYS A 173 -19.50 -22.20 -24.63
N LEU A 174 -18.73 -21.12 -24.52
CA LEU A 174 -17.28 -21.18 -24.39
C LEU A 174 -16.87 -21.99 -23.15
N LYS A 175 -15.99 -22.99 -23.32
CA LYS A 175 -15.39 -23.74 -22.21
C LYS A 175 -14.05 -23.15 -21.79
N ALA A 176 -13.21 -22.83 -22.76
CA ALA A 176 -11.90 -22.23 -22.53
C ALA A 176 -11.49 -21.40 -23.74
N LEU A 177 -10.79 -20.30 -23.47
CA LEU A 177 -10.06 -19.52 -24.46
C LEU A 177 -8.68 -19.24 -23.89
N GLN A 178 -7.65 -19.53 -24.67
CA GLN A 178 -6.26 -19.34 -24.29
C GLN A 178 -5.54 -18.57 -25.38
N PHE A 179 -4.74 -17.58 -25.00
CA PHE A 179 -3.82 -16.92 -25.91
C PHE A 179 -2.65 -17.86 -26.19
N GLU A 180 -2.33 -18.02 -27.48
CA GLU A 180 -1.21 -18.86 -27.90
C GLU A 180 0.14 -18.25 -27.55
N ASP A 181 0.22 -16.93 -27.49
CA ASP A 181 1.38 -16.21 -27.01
C ASP A 181 1.51 -16.44 -25.49
N PRO A 182 2.52 -17.21 -25.04
CA PRO A 182 2.69 -17.52 -23.63
C PRO A 182 3.09 -16.28 -22.81
N GLU A 183 3.75 -15.29 -23.43
CA GLU A 183 4.11 -14.04 -22.76
C GLU A 183 2.87 -13.23 -22.47
N LEU A 184 2.00 -13.04 -23.47
CA LEU A 184 0.71 -12.36 -23.30
C LEU A 184 -0.17 -13.07 -22.26
N GLN A 185 -0.25 -14.40 -22.31
CA GLN A 185 -1.03 -15.18 -21.36
C GLN A 185 -0.53 -14.96 -19.92
N GLN A 186 0.79 -14.97 -19.71
CA GLN A 186 1.39 -14.77 -18.40
C GLN A 186 1.30 -13.33 -17.91
N GLU A 187 1.45 -12.37 -18.82
CA GLU A 187 1.24 -10.95 -18.58
C GLU A 187 -0.19 -10.70 -18.07
N LEU A 188 -1.20 -11.29 -18.72
CA LEU A 188 -2.60 -11.15 -18.30
C LEU A 188 -2.86 -11.73 -16.90
N ILE A 189 -2.27 -12.88 -16.58
CA ILE A 189 -2.35 -13.50 -15.24
C ILE A 189 -1.69 -12.58 -14.20
N SER A 190 -0.50 -12.05 -14.49
CA SER A 190 0.19 -11.12 -13.62
C SER A 190 -0.61 -9.84 -13.38
N ALA A 191 -1.24 -9.29 -14.42
CA ALA A 191 -2.11 -8.12 -14.30
C ALA A 191 -3.29 -8.38 -13.35
N LEU A 192 -3.94 -9.54 -13.48
CA LEU A 192 -5.06 -9.93 -12.61
C LEU A 192 -4.61 -10.14 -11.16
N ASP A 193 -3.43 -10.72 -10.92
CA ASP A 193 -2.84 -10.85 -9.59
C ASP A 193 -2.55 -9.49 -8.96
N MET A 194 -2.04 -8.53 -9.74
CA MET A 194 -1.81 -7.16 -9.28
C MET A 194 -3.11 -6.46 -8.90
N ILE A 195 -4.17 -6.61 -9.70
CA ILE A 195 -5.51 -6.10 -9.39
C ILE A 195 -6.07 -6.76 -8.12
N ALA A 196 -5.85 -8.07 -7.93
CA ALA A 196 -6.30 -8.76 -6.72
C ALA A 196 -5.58 -8.24 -5.48
N ARG A 197 -4.25 -8.06 -5.55
CA ARG A 197 -3.45 -7.51 -4.44
C ARG A 197 -3.80 -6.06 -4.15
N SER A 198 -4.10 -5.25 -5.16
CA SER A 198 -4.46 -3.84 -4.96
C SER A 198 -5.83 -3.64 -4.30
N ARG A 199 -6.73 -4.64 -4.35
CA ARG A 199 -8.00 -4.60 -3.60
C ARG A 199 -7.77 -4.64 -2.08
N VAL A 200 -6.65 -5.19 -1.63
CA VAL A 200 -6.23 -5.07 -0.23
C VAL A 200 -5.81 -3.62 -0.03
N LYS A 201 -6.45 -2.93 0.93
CA LYS A 201 -6.20 -1.53 1.26
C LYS A 201 -4.70 -1.33 1.52
N SER A 202 -3.95 -0.89 0.50
CA SER A 202 -2.51 -0.72 0.62
C SER A 202 -2.24 0.46 1.56
N ILE A 203 -1.82 0.16 2.77
CA ILE A 203 -1.34 1.16 3.71
C ILE A 203 -0.03 1.69 3.13
N LYS A 204 0.07 3.01 2.95
CA LYS A 204 1.34 3.63 2.57
C LYS A 204 2.17 3.88 3.82
N THR A 205 3.48 3.82 3.71
CA THR A 205 4.37 4.08 4.85
C THR A 205 5.07 5.42 4.66
N LEU A 206 5.02 6.25 5.69
CA LEU A 206 5.83 7.44 5.86
C LEU A 206 7.06 7.07 6.70
N LYS A 207 8.26 7.20 6.14
CA LYS A 207 9.53 6.96 6.82
C LYS A 207 10.19 8.27 7.16
N ILE A 208 10.64 8.42 8.39
CA ILE A 208 11.25 9.65 8.89
C ILE A 208 12.57 9.30 9.56
N SER A 209 13.65 9.87 9.07
CA SER A 209 15.01 9.66 9.57
C SER A 209 15.38 10.77 10.54
N PHE A 210 15.82 10.39 11.74
CA PHE A 210 16.29 11.30 12.77
C PHE A 210 17.78 11.10 13.01
N LYS A 211 18.53 12.20 13.16
CA LYS A 211 19.97 12.19 13.48
C LYS A 211 20.25 12.85 14.82
N GLY A 212 21.17 12.29 15.59
CA GLY A 212 21.65 12.83 16.87
C GLY A 212 21.94 11.73 17.89
N GLU A 213 22.14 12.10 19.15
CA GLU A 213 22.64 11.21 20.20
C GLU A 213 21.67 11.07 21.37
N GLY A 214 21.69 9.90 22.02
CA GLY A 214 20.89 9.63 23.20
C GLY A 214 19.39 9.52 22.91
N LYS A 215 18.61 9.43 23.98
CA LYS A 215 17.15 9.29 23.92
C LYS A 215 16.49 10.66 23.86
N ARG A 216 15.69 10.90 22.82
CA ARG A 216 15.13 12.22 22.49
C ARG A 216 13.68 12.12 22.11
N ARG A 217 12.86 13.06 22.55
CA ARG A 217 11.44 13.14 22.20
C ARG A 217 11.28 13.74 20.82
N ILE A 218 10.37 13.16 20.06
CA ILE A 218 9.93 13.68 18.77
C ILE A 218 8.44 13.92 18.79
N ARG A 219 8.01 14.90 17.99
CA ARG A 219 6.60 15.17 17.73
C ARG A 219 6.33 15.12 16.24
N LEU A 220 5.26 14.42 15.88
CA LEU A 220 4.67 14.46 14.57
C LEU A 220 3.29 15.11 14.68
N SER A 221 2.99 16.08 13.84
CA SER A 221 1.62 16.59 13.73
C SER A 221 1.20 16.79 12.28
N TYR A 222 -0.08 16.58 12.01
CA TYR A 222 -0.66 16.76 10.69
C TYR A 222 -2.17 17.02 10.81
N ILE A 223 -2.75 17.60 9.77
CA ILE A 223 -4.18 17.86 9.66
C ILE A 223 -4.86 16.74 8.88
N ARG A 224 -6.06 16.35 9.32
CA ARG A 224 -6.96 15.43 8.60
C ARG A 224 -8.39 15.96 8.61
N ALA A 225 -9.19 15.55 7.63
CA ALA A 225 -10.63 15.77 7.67
C ALA A 225 -11.30 14.92 8.78
N VAL A 226 -12.11 15.57 9.61
CA VAL A 226 -13.01 14.95 10.61
C VAL A 226 -14.38 15.60 10.43
N PRO A 227 -15.14 15.17 9.40
CA PRO A 227 -16.33 15.88 8.93
C PRO A 227 -17.53 15.81 9.89
N LEU A 228 -17.48 14.95 10.91
CA LEU A 228 -18.58 14.72 11.85
C LEU A 228 -18.08 14.88 13.29
N TRP A 229 -18.12 16.11 13.79
CA TRP A 229 -18.00 16.39 15.22
C TRP A 229 -19.02 17.45 15.64
N LYS A 230 -19.57 17.32 16.84
CA LYS A 230 -20.57 18.25 17.39
C LYS A 230 -20.20 18.60 18.82
N THR A 231 -20.38 19.86 19.19
CA THR A 231 -20.30 20.32 20.58
C THR A 231 -21.64 20.79 21.07
N SER A 232 -21.95 20.52 22.33
CA SER A 232 -23.06 21.10 23.04
C SER A 232 -22.55 21.73 24.32
N TYR A 233 -23.06 22.90 24.67
CA TYR A 233 -22.74 23.59 25.91
C TYR A 233 -24.05 23.89 26.64
N ARG A 234 -24.03 23.79 27.96
CA ARG A 234 -25.13 24.27 28.81
C ARG A 234 -24.56 25.10 29.96
N LEU A 235 -25.26 26.18 30.28
CA LEU A 235 -25.01 26.96 31.48
C LEU A 235 -26.01 26.52 32.56
N VAL A 236 -25.52 26.05 33.69
CA VAL A 236 -26.32 25.63 34.84
C VAL A 236 -26.06 26.60 35.98
N LEU A 237 -27.11 27.20 36.52
CA LEU A 237 -27.03 28.01 37.74
C LEU A 237 -27.29 27.10 38.94
N ASN A 238 -26.44 27.14 39.97
CA ASN A 238 -26.73 26.45 41.23
C ASN A 238 -27.71 27.26 42.10
N GLU A 239 -28.13 26.70 43.23
CA GLU A 239 -29.06 27.36 44.17
C GLU A 239 -28.55 28.71 44.70
N ALA A 240 -27.23 28.93 44.71
CA ALA A 240 -26.59 30.18 45.09
C ALA A 240 -26.43 31.17 43.92
N GLY A 241 -26.97 30.87 42.73
CA GLY A 241 -26.87 31.70 41.54
C GLY A 241 -25.50 31.69 40.85
N ILE A 242 -24.59 30.79 41.24
CA ILE A 242 -23.25 30.68 40.66
C ILE A 242 -23.35 29.95 39.31
N PRO A 243 -22.90 30.56 38.20
CA PRO A 243 -22.93 29.93 36.89
C PRO A 243 -21.86 28.84 36.74
N ARG A 244 -22.27 27.67 36.27
CA ARG A 244 -21.40 26.57 35.82
C ARG A 244 -21.62 26.31 34.33
N LEU A 245 -20.58 26.48 33.53
CA LEU A 245 -20.59 26.08 32.13
C LEU A 245 -20.18 24.61 32.02
N GLU A 246 -21.01 23.81 31.36
CA GLU A 246 -20.73 22.42 31.04
C GLU A 246 -20.71 22.24 29.52
N GLY A 247 -19.83 21.36 29.02
CA GLY A 247 -19.67 21.11 27.60
C GLY A 247 -19.50 19.62 27.30
N TRP A 248 -20.08 19.18 26.17
CA TRP A 248 -19.91 17.85 25.59
C TRP A 248 -19.42 17.98 24.17
N ALA A 249 -18.59 17.03 23.75
CA ALA A 249 -18.22 16.83 22.36
C ALA A 249 -18.55 15.39 21.94
N LEU A 250 -19.23 15.25 20.80
CA LEU A 250 -19.36 13.99 20.10
C LEU A 250 -18.38 14.00 18.93
N VAL A 251 -17.43 13.08 18.93
CA VAL A 251 -16.37 13.01 17.92
C VAL A 251 -16.39 11.63 17.28
N GLN A 252 -16.49 11.59 15.97
CA GLN A 252 -16.35 10.33 15.24
C GLN A 252 -14.88 10.13 14.84
N ASN A 253 -14.23 9.13 15.43
CA ASN A 253 -12.89 8.72 15.00
C ASN A 253 -12.98 7.97 13.66
N THR A 254 -12.62 8.64 12.57
CA THR A 254 -12.60 8.10 11.20
C THR A 254 -11.26 7.47 10.82
N GLY A 255 -10.31 7.43 11.77
CA GLY A 255 -8.99 6.83 11.62
C GLY A 255 -8.94 5.35 11.98
N SER A 256 -7.85 4.69 11.61
CA SER A 256 -7.60 3.27 11.89
C SER A 256 -7.08 2.98 13.30
N LYS A 257 -6.59 4.01 14.02
CA LYS A 257 -6.04 3.87 15.37
C LYS A 257 -7.04 4.35 16.41
N SER A 258 -7.24 3.53 17.44
CA SER A 258 -8.01 3.93 18.63
C SER A 258 -7.30 5.06 19.37
N TRP A 259 -8.08 6.04 19.82
CA TRP A 259 -7.62 7.07 20.75
C TRP A 259 -7.73 6.51 22.16
N LYS A 260 -6.64 6.57 22.93
CA LYS A 260 -6.60 6.08 24.31
C LYS A 260 -6.20 7.24 25.21
N ASN A 261 -7.06 7.59 26.17
CA ASN A 261 -6.83 8.65 27.15
C ASN A 261 -6.51 10.02 26.50
N ILE A 262 -7.35 10.46 25.55
CA ILE A 262 -7.24 11.76 24.85
C ILE A 262 -8.44 12.64 25.21
#